data_AF-A0A1Y1LJF1-F1
#
_entry.id   AF-A0A1Y1LJF1-F1
#
_cell.length_a   1.000
_cell.length_b   1.000
_cell.length_c   1.000
_cell.angle_alpha   90.00
_cell.angle_beta   90.00
_cell.angle_gamma   90.00
#
_symmetry.space_group_name_H-M   'P 1'
#
loop_
_entity.id
_entity.type
_entity.pdbx_description
1 polymer ?
#
loop_
_entity_poly.entity_id
_entity_poly.type
_entity_poly.pdbx_seq_one_letter_code
_entity_poly.pdbx_strand_id
1 'polypeptide(L)'
;MAYNSNSVNISVEAPIENQIQEITYDGQEIYQAPLTLSESLAKYAQKIDFSRALSEINVKKESGDNSDDSKSDGDSKDAFQSNLWPWDSIRNKLRNAYQEVCVLSDVLTIAKEKRYMVLDPVQQEPIETKPMVQIYARKKALTGAASVLLTGRCTRVIIP
;
A
#
# COMPACT_ATOMS: atom_id res chain seq x y z
N MET A 1 -16.89 -5.30 27.38
CA MET A 1 -17.06 -5.15 25.92
C MET A 1 -16.55 -3.77 25.54
N ALA A 2 -15.35 -3.67 25.00
CA ALA A 2 -14.80 -2.40 24.53
C ALA A 2 -14.76 -2.44 23.00
N TYR A 3 -15.52 -1.56 22.36
CA TYR A 3 -15.59 -1.39 20.92
C TYR A 3 -14.31 -0.65 20.48
N ASN A 4 -13.49 -1.32 19.68
CA ASN A 4 -12.27 -0.74 19.13
C ASN A 4 -12.66 0.13 17.94
N SER A 5 -12.76 1.44 18.17
CA SER A 5 -13.02 2.44 17.15
C SER A 5 -11.77 2.67 16.30
N ASN A 6 -11.64 1.92 15.20
CA ASN A 6 -10.67 2.18 14.14
C ASN A 6 -10.95 3.56 13.53
N SER A 7 -10.22 4.58 13.95
CA SER A 7 -10.32 5.91 13.37
C SER A 7 -9.58 5.94 12.02
N VAL A 8 -10.32 5.72 10.94
CA VAL A 8 -9.87 5.99 9.57
C VAL A 8 -9.91 7.51 9.36
N ASN A 9 -8.83 8.10 8.84
CA ASN A 9 -8.84 9.49 8.39
C ASN A 9 -9.72 9.59 7.14
N ILE A 10 -10.99 9.93 7.35
CA ILE A 10 -11.94 10.22 6.29
C ILE A 10 -11.88 11.73 6.09
N SER A 11 -11.27 12.17 5.00
CA SER A 11 -11.45 13.55 4.53
C SER A 11 -12.86 13.65 3.98
N VAL A 12 -13.78 14.17 4.79
CA VAL A 12 -15.10 14.56 4.31
C VAL A 12 -14.91 15.91 3.63
N GLU A 13 -14.92 15.92 2.29
CA GLU A 13 -15.01 17.17 1.55
C GLU A 13 -16.34 17.82 1.96
N ALA A 14 -16.28 19.05 2.47
CA ALA A 14 -17.50 19.80 2.79
C ALA A 14 -18.34 19.86 1.49
N PRO A 15 -19.68 19.72 1.56
CA PRO A 15 -20.52 19.96 0.40
C PRO A 15 -20.10 21.30 -0.18
N ILE A 16 -19.73 21.33 -1.46
CA ILE A 16 -19.27 22.55 -2.13
C ILE A 16 -20.40 23.56 -1.95
N GLU A 17 -20.16 24.54 -1.07
CA GLU A 17 -21.07 25.64 -0.89
C GLU A 17 -21.14 26.37 -2.23
N ASN A 18 -22.35 26.65 -2.70
CA ASN A 18 -22.54 27.30 -4.00
C ASN A 18 -21.78 28.64 -3.97
N GLN A 19 -20.78 28.78 -4.84
CA GLN A 19 -20.01 30.03 -4.91
C GLN A 19 -20.91 31.12 -5.48
N ILE A 20 -20.87 32.32 -4.88
CA ILE A 20 -21.62 33.47 -5.40
C ILE A 20 -20.99 33.89 -6.72
N GLN A 21 -21.78 33.86 -7.80
CA GLN A 21 -21.37 34.31 -9.12
C GLN A 21 -21.44 35.84 -9.21
N GLU A 22 -22.51 36.43 -8.68
CA GLU A 22 -22.74 37.87 -8.71
C GLU A 22 -23.66 38.31 -7.57
N ILE A 23 -23.50 39.55 -7.11
CA ILE A 23 -24.43 40.22 -6.18
C ILE A 23 -25.04 41.40 -6.92
N THR A 24 -26.36 41.38 -7.15
CA THR A 24 -27.08 42.47 -7.81
C THR A 24 -27.14 43.70 -6.89
N TYR A 25 -27.32 44.90 -7.47
CA TYR A 25 -27.41 46.18 -6.73
C TYR A 25 -28.50 46.19 -5.63
N ASP A 26 -29.54 45.37 -5.79
CA ASP A 26 -30.62 45.17 -4.80
C ASP A 26 -30.25 44.18 -3.68
N GLY A 27 -29.00 43.69 -3.64
CA GLY A 27 -28.50 42.75 -2.64
C GLY A 27 -28.88 41.29 -2.90
N GLN A 28 -29.46 40.97 -4.06
CA GLN A 28 -29.80 39.59 -4.42
C GLN A 28 -28.54 38.83 -4.87
N GLU A 29 -28.28 37.69 -4.21
CA GLU A 29 -27.16 36.80 -4.54
C GLU A 29 -27.57 35.84 -5.67
N ILE A 30 -26.78 35.82 -6.75
CA ILE A 30 -26.90 34.85 -7.85
C ILE A 30 -25.80 33.80 -7.64
N TYR A 31 -26.21 32.56 -7.38
CA TYR A 31 -25.30 31.44 -7.11
C TYR A 31 -24.84 30.76 -8.38
N GLN A 32 -23.56 30.38 -8.43
CA GLN A 32 -23.01 29.55 -9.50
C GLN A 32 -23.62 28.15 -9.44
N ALA A 33 -24.04 27.64 -10.60
CA ALA A 33 -24.54 26.26 -10.70
C ALA A 33 -23.41 25.26 -10.39
N PRO A 34 -23.70 24.15 -9.68
CA PRO A 34 -22.72 23.10 -9.45
C PRO A 34 -22.17 22.58 -10.78
N LEU A 35 -20.84 22.42 -10.87
CA LEU A 35 -20.21 21.85 -12.06
C LEU A 35 -20.76 20.44 -12.30
N THR A 36 -21.10 20.17 -13.55
CA THR A 36 -21.43 18.83 -14.00
C THR A 36 -20.20 17.92 -13.96
N LEU A 37 -20.42 16.59 -13.92
CA LEU A 37 -19.33 15.61 -13.94
C LEU A 37 -18.42 15.79 -15.18
N SER A 38 -19.01 16.10 -16.34
CA SER A 38 -18.27 16.41 -17.56
C SER A 38 -17.35 17.63 -17.42
N GLU A 39 -17.82 18.69 -16.76
CA GLU A 39 -17.03 19.93 -16.57
C GLU A 39 -15.92 19.73 -15.54
N SER A 40 -16.18 18.99 -14.46
CA SER A 40 -15.14 18.66 -13.47
C SER A 40 -14.04 17.81 -14.12
N LEU A 41 -14.40 16.79 -14.90
CA LEU A 41 -13.46 15.97 -15.65
C LEU A 41 -12.63 16.80 -16.64
N ALA A 42 -13.28 17.71 -17.39
CA ALA A 42 -12.59 18.61 -18.32
C ALA A 42 -11.59 19.53 -17.61
N LYS A 43 -11.98 20.11 -16.46
CA LYS A 43 -11.12 20.95 -15.63
C LYS A 43 -9.88 20.19 -15.15
N TYR A 44 -10.03 18.93 -14.75
CA TYR A 44 -8.88 18.11 -14.34
C TYR A 44 -8.02 17.67 -15.53
N ALA A 45 -8.63 17.32 -16.67
CA ALA A 45 -7.91 16.93 -17.87
C ALA A 45 -7.00 18.05 -18.40
N GLN A 46 -7.43 19.31 -18.29
CA GLN A 46 -6.63 20.49 -18.66
C GLN A 46 -5.39 20.68 -17.77
N LYS A 47 -5.38 20.11 -16.55
CA LYS A 47 -4.22 20.16 -15.65
C LYS A 47 -3.20 19.05 -15.96
N ILE A 48 -3.47 18.15 -16.90
CA ILE A 48 -2.55 17.09 -17.29
C ILE A 48 -1.50 17.70 -18.23
N ASP A 49 -0.26 17.78 -17.76
CA ASP A 49 0.88 18.19 -18.57
C ASP A 49 1.46 16.97 -19.32
N PHE A 50 1.16 16.88 -20.62
CA PHE A 50 1.64 15.79 -21.48
C PHE A 50 3.10 15.96 -21.94
N SER A 51 3.72 17.14 -21.73
CA SER A 51 5.14 17.34 -22.06
C SER A 51 6.06 16.46 -21.20
N ARG A 52 5.64 16.19 -19.97
CA ARG A 52 6.28 15.25 -19.03
C ARG A 52 6.09 13.79 -19.44
N ALA A 53 4.93 13.42 -19.97
CA ALA A 53 4.66 12.05 -20.41
C ALA A 53 5.47 11.67 -21.67
N LEU A 54 5.71 12.62 -22.58
CA LEU A 54 6.47 12.37 -23.80
C LEU A 54 7.97 12.15 -23.53
N SER A 55 8.51 12.83 -22.52
CA SER A 55 9.90 12.67 -22.08
C SER A 55 10.14 11.30 -21.42
N GLU A 56 9.16 10.76 -20.71
CA GLU A 56 9.21 9.40 -20.13
C GLU A 56 9.10 8.28 -21.18
N ILE A 57 8.38 8.49 -22.29
CA ILE A 57 8.27 7.50 -23.37
C ILE A 57 9.57 7.39 -24.18
N ASN A 58 10.29 8.51 -24.39
CA ASN A 58 11.54 8.48 -25.14
C ASN A 58 12.67 7.73 -24.40
N VAL A 59 12.67 7.76 -23.06
CA VAL A 59 13.66 7.04 -22.23
C VAL A 59 13.45 5.52 -22.24
N LYS A 60 12.21 5.04 -22.43
CA LYS A 60 11.89 3.60 -22.42
C LYS A 60 12.24 2.84 -23.70
N LYS A 61 12.62 3.51 -24.79
CA LYS A 61 12.88 2.85 -26.08
C LYS A 61 14.33 2.32 -26.23
N GLU A 62 15.25 2.68 -25.33
CA GLU A 62 16.67 2.29 -25.41
C GLU A 62 17.11 1.18 -24.44
N SER A 63 16.25 0.71 -23.54
CA SER A 63 16.62 -0.28 -22.50
C SER A 63 15.99 -1.65 -22.75
N GLY A 64 16.29 -2.23 -23.92
CA GLY A 64 16.02 -3.62 -24.23
C GLY A 64 17.30 -4.45 -24.30
N ASP A 65 17.36 -5.51 -23.49
CA ASP A 65 18.21 -6.70 -23.60
C ASP A 65 19.62 -6.67 -22.95
N ASN A 66 19.76 -7.22 -21.74
CA ASN A 66 20.56 -8.43 -21.45
C ASN A 66 20.81 -8.70 -19.95
N SER A 67 20.62 -9.98 -19.59
CA SER A 67 21.34 -10.81 -18.59
C SER A 67 21.62 -10.32 -17.15
N ASP A 68 21.00 -11.05 -16.22
CA ASP A 68 21.59 -11.89 -15.15
C ASP A 68 22.49 -11.31 -14.03
N ASP A 69 22.19 -11.85 -12.85
CA ASP A 69 22.84 -11.87 -11.53
C ASP A 69 24.08 -10.99 -11.26
N SER A 70 23.93 -10.01 -10.36
CA SER A 70 24.92 -9.75 -9.31
C SER A 70 24.38 -8.82 -8.22
N LYS A 71 24.47 -9.31 -6.98
CA LYS A 71 24.32 -8.54 -5.74
C LYS A 71 25.25 -7.32 -5.73
N SER A 72 24.69 -6.13 -5.53
CA SER A 72 25.37 -5.05 -4.82
C SER A 72 24.37 -4.21 -4.04
N ASP A 73 24.60 -4.14 -2.73
CA ASP A 73 24.04 -3.15 -1.83
C ASP A 73 24.56 -1.79 -2.30
N GLY A 74 23.65 -0.96 -2.82
CA GLY A 74 23.99 0.30 -3.47
C GLY A 74 22.79 1.22 -3.45
N ASP A 75 22.72 2.02 -2.38
CA ASP A 75 21.81 3.14 -2.18
C ASP A 75 21.69 4.00 -3.45
N SER A 76 20.67 3.72 -4.26
CA SER A 76 20.28 4.53 -5.41
C SER A 76 18.92 5.13 -5.11
N LYS A 77 18.98 6.36 -4.58
CA LYS A 77 17.98 7.39 -4.82
C LYS A 77 17.59 7.38 -6.30
N ASP A 78 16.44 6.79 -6.60
CA ASP A 78 15.36 7.43 -7.35
C ASP A 78 14.19 6.45 -7.48
N ALA A 79 13.56 6.18 -6.34
CA ALA A 79 12.20 5.65 -6.25
C ALA A 79 11.15 6.73 -6.55
N PHE A 80 11.46 7.67 -7.44
CA PHE A 80 10.53 8.72 -7.86
C PHE A 80 9.88 8.29 -9.17
N GLN A 81 8.68 7.72 -9.04
CA GLN A 81 7.65 7.45 -10.07
C GLN A 81 7.18 6.00 -10.02
N SER A 82 6.50 5.64 -8.94
CA SER A 82 5.37 4.74 -9.12
C SER A 82 4.15 5.39 -8.50
N ASN A 83 3.14 5.67 -9.34
CA ASN A 83 1.75 5.78 -8.92
C ASN A 83 1.24 4.40 -8.41
N LEU A 84 2.07 3.65 -7.66
CA LEU A 84 1.62 2.48 -6.94
C LEU A 84 0.79 3.02 -5.79
N TRP A 85 -0.48 2.66 -5.80
CA TRP A 85 -1.39 2.92 -4.70
C TRP A 85 -0.67 2.58 -3.39
N PRO A 86 -0.67 3.44 -2.34
CA PRO A 86 0.18 3.24 -1.15
C PRO A 86 0.00 1.89 -0.47
N TRP A 87 -1.15 1.24 -0.68
CA TRP A 87 -1.51 -0.07 -0.14
C TRP A 87 -1.22 -1.24 -1.08
N ASP A 88 -0.74 -1.01 -2.30
CA ASP A 88 -0.57 -2.06 -3.32
C ASP A 88 0.45 -3.12 -2.89
N SER A 89 1.56 -2.70 -2.28
CA SER A 89 2.54 -3.62 -1.70
C SER A 89 1.93 -4.51 -0.62
N ILE A 90 1.07 -3.96 0.24
CA ILE A 90 0.39 -4.69 1.31
C ILE A 90 -0.66 -5.64 0.71
N ARG A 91 -1.46 -5.15 -0.23
CA ARG A 91 -2.46 -5.94 -0.97
C ARG A 91 -1.82 -7.14 -1.65
N ASN A 92 -0.69 -6.95 -2.33
CA ASN A 92 -0.01 -8.02 -3.04
C ASN A 92 0.56 -9.06 -2.06
N LYS A 93 1.20 -8.61 -0.97
CA LYS A 93 1.67 -9.53 0.09
C LYS A 93 0.52 -10.31 0.71
N LEU A 94 -0.62 -9.66 1.00
CA LEU A 94 -1.79 -10.31 1.56
C LEU A 94 -2.39 -11.34 0.59
N ARG A 95 -2.50 -11.01 -0.71
CA ARG A 95 -2.98 -11.95 -1.73
C ARG A 95 -2.07 -13.14 -1.90
N ASN A 96 -0.76 -12.94 -1.92
CA ASN A 96 0.20 -14.03 -2.02
C ASN A 96 0.10 -14.96 -0.81
N ALA A 97 0.09 -14.40 0.41
CA ALA A 97 -0.08 -15.19 1.63
C ALA A 97 -1.42 -15.94 1.66
N TYR A 98 -2.51 -15.30 1.24
CA TYR A 98 -3.83 -15.94 1.16
C TYR A 98 -3.81 -17.13 0.19
N GLN A 99 -3.21 -16.97 -0.99
CA GLN A 99 -3.07 -18.05 -1.96
C GLN A 99 -2.28 -19.23 -1.39
N GLU A 100 -1.16 -18.98 -0.72
CA GLU A 100 -0.36 -20.03 -0.08
C GLU A 100 -1.16 -20.78 0.99
N VAL A 101 -1.95 -20.07 1.81
CA VAL A 101 -2.78 -20.69 2.84
C VAL A 101 -3.92 -21.51 2.24
N CYS A 102 -4.58 -21.04 1.18
CA CYS A 102 -5.61 -21.80 0.47
C CYS A 102 -5.03 -23.10 -0.11
N VAL A 103 -3.90 -23.03 -0.80
CA VAL A 103 -3.24 -24.21 -1.36
C VAL A 103 -2.83 -25.19 -0.25
N LEU A 104 -2.27 -24.71 0.86
CA LEU A 104 -1.94 -25.56 2.00
C LEU A 104 -3.19 -26.23 2.59
N SER A 105 -4.29 -25.50 2.72
CA SER A 105 -5.57 -26.04 3.20
C SER A 105 -6.10 -27.15 2.28
N ASP A 106 -6.04 -26.94 0.97
CA ASP A 106 -6.46 -27.94 -0.02
C ASP A 106 -5.59 -29.19 0.07
N VAL A 107 -4.25 -29.03 0.13
CA VAL A 107 -3.30 -30.14 0.29
C VAL A 107 -3.57 -30.91 1.59
N LEU A 108 -3.77 -30.22 2.72
CA LEU A 108 -4.07 -30.87 4.00
C LEU A 108 -5.40 -31.64 3.96
N THR A 109 -6.41 -31.08 3.29
CA THR A 109 -7.72 -31.72 3.12
C THR A 109 -7.60 -33.00 2.30
N ILE A 110 -6.89 -32.95 1.18
CA ILE A 110 -6.64 -34.11 0.31
C ILE A 110 -5.80 -35.18 1.04
N ALA A 111 -4.73 -34.77 1.73
CA ALA A 111 -3.86 -35.66 2.49
C ALA A 111 -4.59 -36.35 3.66
N LYS A 112 -5.53 -35.64 4.31
CA LYS A 112 -6.37 -36.20 5.37
C LYS A 112 -7.28 -37.32 4.86
N GLU A 113 -7.86 -37.18 3.67
CA GLU A 113 -8.75 -38.19 3.10
C GLU A 113 -8.02 -39.46 2.65
N LYS A 114 -6.71 -39.37 2.35
CA LYS A 114 -5.86 -40.47 1.88
C LYS A 114 -6.32 -41.14 0.57
N ARG A 115 -7.32 -40.58 -0.12
CA ARG A 115 -7.88 -41.12 -1.37
C ARG A 115 -7.05 -40.75 -2.59
N TYR A 116 -6.48 -39.53 -2.60
CA TYR A 116 -5.80 -38.97 -3.76
C TYR A 116 -4.32 -38.61 -3.47
N MET A 117 -3.91 -38.59 -2.21
CA MET A 117 -2.55 -38.31 -1.78
C MET A 117 -2.26 -39.04 -0.47
N VAL A 118 -1.12 -39.73 -0.40
CA VAL A 118 -0.64 -40.41 0.82
C VAL A 118 0.72 -39.81 1.17
N LEU A 119 0.84 -39.34 2.41
CA LEU A 119 2.11 -38.86 2.96
C LEU A 119 2.86 -40.05 3.58
N ASP A 120 4.02 -40.39 3.03
CA ASP A 120 4.88 -41.45 3.56
C ASP A 120 5.69 -40.92 4.76
N PRO A 121 5.64 -41.58 5.93
CA PRO A 121 6.44 -41.18 7.07
C PRO A 121 7.94 -41.39 6.79
N VAL A 122 8.65 -40.29 6.56
CA VAL A 122 10.12 -40.27 6.47
C VAL A 122 10.75 -40.00 7.84
N GLN A 123 11.85 -40.69 8.15
CA GLN A 123 12.71 -40.35 9.29
C GLN A 123 13.27 -38.95 9.07
N GLN A 124 12.83 -37.99 9.88
CA GLN A 124 13.36 -36.63 9.85
C GLN A 124 14.71 -36.61 10.58
N GLU A 125 15.73 -36.05 9.94
CA GLU A 125 16.96 -35.70 10.64
C GLU A 125 16.61 -34.79 11.84
N PRO A 126 17.27 -34.97 12.99
CA PRO A 126 17.01 -34.15 14.16
C PRO A 126 17.23 -32.68 13.78
N ILE A 127 16.13 -31.92 13.75
CA ILE A 127 16.16 -30.49 13.42
C ILE A 127 17.13 -29.81 14.38
N GLU A 128 18.23 -29.27 13.85
CA GLU A 128 19.21 -28.52 14.62
C GLU A 128 18.55 -27.22 15.11
N THR A 129 17.94 -27.26 16.29
CA THR A 129 17.38 -26.06 16.91
C THR A 129 18.56 -25.19 17.34
N LYS A 130 18.70 -24.01 16.72
CA LYS A 130 19.68 -22.99 17.13
C LYS A 130 19.01 -22.03 18.10
N PRO A 131 18.97 -22.31 19.43
CA PRO A 131 18.22 -21.51 20.39
C PRO A 131 18.70 -20.05 20.41
N MET A 132 19.99 -19.82 20.18
CA MET A 132 20.56 -18.48 20.12
C MET A 132 20.00 -17.65 18.95
N VAL A 133 19.68 -18.28 17.82
CA VAL A 133 19.03 -17.63 16.67
C VAL A 133 17.60 -17.21 17.03
N GLN A 134 16.86 -18.07 17.75
CA GLN A 134 15.51 -17.75 18.22
C GLN A 134 15.54 -16.59 19.22
N ILE A 135 16.47 -16.58 20.16
CA ILE A 135 16.66 -15.49 21.12
C ILE A 135 17.01 -14.19 20.39
N TYR A 136 17.92 -14.24 19.41
CA TYR A 136 18.31 -13.07 18.64
C TYR A 136 17.14 -12.51 17.81
N ALA A 137 16.35 -13.40 17.15
CA ALA A 137 15.16 -13.01 16.41
C ALA A 137 14.13 -12.32 17.31
N ARG A 138 13.86 -12.88 18.50
CA ARG A 138 12.98 -12.28 19.51
C ARG A 138 13.51 -10.92 19.99
N LYS A 139 14.81 -10.82 20.28
CA LYS A 139 15.45 -9.55 20.68
C LYS A 139 15.27 -8.49 19.60
N LYS A 140 15.55 -8.82 18.34
CA LYS A 140 15.40 -7.91 17.19
C LYS A 140 13.96 -7.44 17.02
N ALA A 141 13.00 -8.37 17.12
CA ALA A 141 11.58 -8.03 17.06
C ALA A 141 11.15 -7.10 18.20
N LEU A 142 11.60 -7.36 19.43
CA LEU A 142 11.30 -6.53 20.60
C LEU A 142 11.91 -5.13 20.47
N THR A 143 13.16 -5.02 20.04
CA THR A 143 13.82 -3.74 19.78
C THR A 143 13.08 -2.95 18.70
N GLY A 144 12.63 -3.61 17.62
CA GLY A 144 11.82 -2.97 16.58
C GLY A 144 10.45 -2.49 17.08
N ALA A 145 9.78 -3.26 17.94
CA ALA A 145 8.54 -2.82 18.57
C ALA A 145 8.78 -1.61 19.50
N ALA A 146 9.84 -1.66 20.31
CA ALA A 146 10.21 -0.57 21.21
C ALA A 146 10.54 0.72 20.46
N SER A 147 11.25 0.65 19.32
CA SER A 147 11.55 1.84 18.52
C SER A 147 10.29 2.47 17.95
N VAL A 148 9.35 1.68 17.41
CA VAL A 148 8.05 2.19 16.94
C VAL A 148 7.28 2.88 18.06
N LEU A 149 7.26 2.31 19.27
CA LEU A 149 6.61 2.93 20.43
C LEU A 149 7.28 4.24 20.85
N LEU A 150 8.62 4.28 20.88
CA LEU A 150 9.35 5.50 21.24
C LEU A 150 9.17 6.61 20.20
N THR A 151 9.25 6.28 18.91
CA THR A 151 9.00 7.22 17.81
C THR A 151 7.56 7.72 17.84
N GLY A 152 6.59 6.84 18.07
CA GLY A 152 5.17 7.20 18.16
C GLY A 152 4.80 8.02 19.40
N ARG A 153 5.58 7.98 20.48
CA ARG A 153 5.36 8.80 21.68
C ARG A 153 5.75 10.28 21.50
N CYS A 154 6.61 10.60 20.54
CA CYS A 154 7.05 11.97 20.28
C CYS A 154 6.12 12.77 19.36
N THR A 155 5.13 12.16 18.71
CA THR A 155 4.18 12.86 17.83
C THR A 155 2.94 13.40 18.55
N ARG A 156 3.01 13.63 19.88
CA ARG A 156 1.98 14.44 20.56
C ARG A 156 2.11 15.88 20.06
N VAL A 157 1.35 16.18 19.01
CA VAL A 157 1.11 17.53 18.50
C VAL A 157 0.70 18.38 19.70
N ILE A 158 1.58 19.30 20.08
CA ILE A 158 1.21 20.47 20.88
C ILE A 158 0.34 21.29 19.93
N ILE A 159 -0.98 21.09 20.01
CA ILE A 159 -1.94 22.01 19.41
C ILE A 159 -1.96 23.23 20.36
N PRO A 160 -1.69 24.45 19.88
CA PRO A 160 -1.80 25.67 20.69
C PRO A 160 -3.24 25.92 21.18
#